data_AF-A0A9W7DQT5-F1
#
_entry.id   AF-A0A9W7DQT5-F1
#
_cell.length_a   1.000
_cell.length_b   1.000
_cell.length_c   1.000
_cell.angle_alpha   90.00
_cell.angle_beta   90.00
_cell.angle_gamma   90.00
#
_symmetry.space_group_name_H-M   'P 1'
#
loop_
_entity.id
_entity.type
_entity.pdbx_description
1 polymer ?
#
loop_
_entity_poly.entity_id
_entity_poly.type
_entity_poly.pdbx_seq_one_letter_code
_entity_poly.pdbx_strand_id
1 'polypeptide(L)'
;MCGNAGVANAERTLNTLTTSYDRNVPRMQSSFLYLQSLEPMLIDLSTPSPMSSIPTSPDAPEIQSIINNLDAERGSDISIMLGTMRILSTSFSDSVISKTTRELQLATLKVKESLSLMSLDLKQSNYPEALHHYNEALYYIDIYVGVANAALPMNMKIKGPKGETVRRRDEDVVKSEGSF
;
A
#
# COMPACT_ATOMS: atom_id res chain seq x y z
N MET A 1 -17.04 -40.86 8.16
CA MET A 1 -17.64 -39.51 8.08
C MET A 1 -16.55 -38.47 8.30
N CYS A 2 -15.88 -38.00 7.23
CA CYS A 2 -14.76 -37.06 7.31
C CYS A 2 -14.97 -35.81 6.43
N GLY A 3 -16.22 -35.33 6.30
CA GLY A 3 -16.58 -34.23 5.40
C GLY A 3 -16.84 -32.88 6.06
N ASN A 4 -17.19 -32.82 7.36
CA ASN A 4 -17.74 -31.58 7.94
C ASN A 4 -16.71 -30.63 8.56
N ALA A 5 -15.56 -31.12 9.02
CA ALA A 5 -14.59 -30.27 9.71
C ALA A 5 -13.85 -29.31 8.75
N GLY A 6 -13.55 -29.75 7.53
CA GLY A 6 -12.88 -28.93 6.51
C GLY A 6 -13.78 -27.82 5.96
N VAL A 7 -15.07 -28.11 5.76
CA VAL A 7 -16.06 -27.14 5.26
C VAL A 7 -16.32 -26.06 6.31
N ALA A 8 -16.54 -26.42 7.57
CA ALA A 8 -16.77 -25.47 8.65
C ALA A 8 -15.58 -24.54 8.92
N ASN A 9 -14.34 -25.02 8.69
CA ASN A 9 -13.14 -24.18 8.82
C ASN A 9 -13.03 -23.19 7.66
N ALA A 10 -13.22 -23.65 6.42
CA ALA A 10 -13.19 -22.79 5.24
C ALA A 10 -14.25 -21.68 5.27
N GLU A 11 -15.46 -21.99 5.75
CA GLU A 11 -16.54 -21.00 5.93
C GLU A 11 -16.19 -19.95 6.97
N ARG A 12 -15.58 -20.35 8.09
CA ARG A 12 -15.13 -19.41 9.13
C ARG A 12 -14.06 -18.45 8.61
N THR A 13 -13.11 -18.97 7.85
CA THR A 13 -12.07 -18.17 7.21
C THR A 13 -12.65 -17.20 6.21
N LEU A 14 -13.54 -17.66 5.33
CA LEU A 14 -14.18 -16.81 4.34
C LEU A 14 -14.98 -15.68 4.99
N ASN A 15 -15.72 -15.96 6.07
CA ASN A 15 -16.45 -14.94 6.83
C ASN A 15 -15.52 -13.92 7.49
N THR A 16 -14.39 -14.39 8.05
CA THR A 16 -13.38 -13.52 8.64
C THR A 16 -12.76 -12.60 7.60
N LEU A 17 -12.39 -13.15 6.43
CA LEU A 17 -11.85 -12.40 5.31
C LEU A 17 -12.87 -11.39 4.77
N THR A 18 -14.12 -11.79 4.59
CA THR A 18 -15.21 -10.91 4.12
C THR A 18 -15.42 -9.74 5.07
N THR A 19 -15.54 -10.01 6.37
CA THR A 19 -15.71 -8.97 7.40
C THR A 19 -14.52 -8.02 7.43
N SER A 20 -13.31 -8.56 7.31
CA SER A 20 -12.07 -7.76 7.24
C SER A 20 -12.05 -6.90 5.98
N TYR A 21 -12.43 -7.46 4.83
CA TYR A 21 -12.49 -6.76 3.55
C TYR A 21 -13.44 -5.56 3.62
N ASP A 22 -14.70 -5.79 4.01
CA ASP A 22 -15.74 -4.74 4.05
C ASP A 22 -15.36 -3.58 4.97
N ARG A 23 -14.67 -3.88 6.07
CA ARG A 23 -14.25 -2.88 7.05
C ARG A 23 -13.01 -2.09 6.64
N ASN A 24 -12.04 -2.75 6.01
CA ASN A 24 -10.69 -2.20 5.86
C ASN A 24 -10.39 -1.71 4.45
N VAL A 25 -10.91 -2.38 3.41
CA VAL A 25 -10.61 -2.03 2.01
C VAL A 25 -11.10 -0.61 1.66
N PRO A 26 -12.33 -0.17 2.03
CA PRO A 26 -12.75 1.20 1.72
C PRO A 26 -11.83 2.27 2.35
N ARG A 27 -11.36 2.03 3.58
CA ARG A 27 -10.46 2.94 4.28
C ARG A 27 -9.08 2.98 3.62
N MET A 28 -8.55 1.82 3.28
CA MET A 28 -7.29 1.68 2.55
C MET A 28 -7.35 2.39 1.18
N GLN A 29 -8.45 2.22 0.44
CA GLN A 29 -8.65 2.86 -0.86
C GLN A 29 -8.77 4.38 -0.76
N SER A 30 -9.42 4.91 0.28
CA SER A 30 -9.42 6.35 0.54
C SER A 30 -8.00 6.88 0.70
N SER A 31 -7.13 6.16 1.42
CA SER A 31 -5.73 6.55 1.59
C SER A 31 -4.89 6.41 0.31
N PHE A 32 -5.23 5.47 -0.59
CA PHE A 32 -4.60 5.41 -1.91
C PHE A 32 -4.91 6.64 -2.76
N LEU A 33 -6.12 7.19 -2.65
CA LEU A 33 -6.48 8.46 -3.32
C LEU A 33 -5.67 9.64 -2.76
N TYR A 34 -5.39 9.65 -1.45
CA TYR A 34 -4.48 10.63 -0.86
C TYR A 34 -3.08 10.53 -1.49
N LEU A 35 -2.49 9.33 -1.56
CA LEU A 35 -1.18 9.14 -2.21
C LEU A 35 -1.18 9.59 -3.68
N GLN A 36 -2.23 9.29 -4.45
CA GLN A 36 -2.38 9.79 -5.83
C GLN A 36 -2.34 11.31 -5.90
N SER A 37 -2.98 11.99 -4.95
CA SER A 37 -3.05 13.45 -4.95
C SER A 37 -1.69 14.13 -4.74
N LEU A 38 -0.70 13.40 -4.22
CA LEU A 38 0.65 13.92 -3.99
C LEU A 38 1.51 13.96 -5.27
N GLU A 39 1.22 13.11 -6.27
CA GLU A 39 2.06 12.92 -7.46
C GLU A 39 2.35 14.24 -8.21
N PRO A 40 1.36 15.10 -8.53
CA PRO A 40 1.64 16.32 -9.27
C PRO A 40 2.53 17.29 -8.50
N MET A 41 2.37 17.36 -7.17
CA MET A 41 3.16 18.23 -6.31
C MET A 41 4.61 17.76 -6.23
N LEU A 42 4.83 16.45 -6.07
CA LEU A 42 6.18 15.88 -6.00
C LEU A 42 6.92 16.05 -7.32
N ILE A 43 6.25 15.85 -8.46
CA ILE A 43 6.85 16.07 -9.78
C ILE A 43 7.30 17.53 -9.95
N ASP A 44 6.45 18.49 -9.57
CA ASP A 44 6.79 19.92 -9.70
C ASP A 44 7.93 20.32 -8.76
N LEU A 45 7.98 19.78 -7.54
CA LEU A 45 9.09 20.00 -6.60
C LEU A 45 10.42 19.38 -7.09
N SER A 46 10.39 18.21 -7.73
CA SER A 46 11.59 17.55 -8.27
C SER A 46 12.07 18.14 -9.58
N THR A 47 11.18 18.79 -10.34
CA THR A 47 11.50 19.43 -11.63
C THR A 47 10.95 20.86 -11.68
N PRO A 48 11.50 21.77 -10.83
CA PRO A 48 10.95 23.10 -10.66
C PRO A 48 10.92 23.85 -12.00
N SER A 49 9.72 24.03 -12.53
CA SER A 49 9.53 24.87 -13.71
C SER A 49 9.77 26.34 -13.33
N PRO A 50 10.28 27.18 -14.25
CA PRO A 50 10.48 28.61 -14.00
C PRO A 50 9.17 29.39 -13.69
N MET A 51 8.01 28.74 -13.79
CA MET A 51 6.70 29.27 -13.40
C MET A 51 6.09 28.57 -12.17
N SER A 52 6.81 27.64 -11.52
CA SER A 52 6.30 26.97 -10.32
C SER A 52 6.18 27.96 -9.17
N SER A 53 4.98 28.05 -8.60
CA SER A 53 4.68 28.83 -7.40
C SER A 53 4.75 27.97 -6.13
N ILE A 54 5.16 26.70 -6.22
CA ILE A 54 5.23 25.81 -5.07
C ILE A 54 6.43 26.22 -4.22
N PRO A 55 6.25 26.53 -2.93
CA PRO A 55 7.36 26.87 -2.07
C PRO A 55 8.30 25.67 -1.94
N THR A 56 9.58 25.85 -2.29
CA THR A 56 10.63 24.81 -2.19
C THR A 56 11.30 24.76 -0.82
N SER A 57 10.68 25.39 0.19
CA SER A 57 11.15 25.34 1.57
C SER A 57 10.49 24.16 2.27
N PRO A 58 11.22 23.35 3.05
CA PRO A 58 10.62 22.26 3.82
C PRO A 58 9.66 22.79 4.90
N ASP A 59 9.76 24.07 5.26
CA ASP A 59 8.86 24.75 6.21
C ASP A 59 7.55 25.23 5.56
N ALA A 60 7.37 25.01 4.26
CA ALA A 60 6.12 25.34 3.57
C ALA A 60 4.95 24.55 4.19
N PRO A 61 3.79 25.19 4.43
CA PRO A 61 2.63 24.53 5.02
C PRO A 61 2.20 23.25 4.30
N GLU A 62 2.31 23.23 2.97
CA GLU A 62 1.96 22.11 2.10
C GLU A 62 2.91 20.92 2.31
N ILE A 63 4.22 21.17 2.32
CA ILE A 63 5.24 20.14 2.55
C ILE A 63 5.14 19.61 3.98
N GLN A 64 4.94 20.49 4.96
CA GLN A 64 4.76 20.09 6.36
C GLN A 64 3.49 19.26 6.56
N SER A 65 2.40 19.56 5.84
CA SER A 65 1.19 18.73 5.88
C SER A 65 1.47 17.29 5.41
N ILE A 66 2.28 17.13 4.34
CA ILE A 66 2.69 15.81 3.83
C ILE A 66 3.57 15.08 4.86
N ILE A 67 4.61 15.75 5.36
CA ILE A 67 5.52 15.18 6.38
C ILE A 67 4.72 14.72 7.59
N ASN A 68 3.79 15.55 8.09
CA ASN A 68 2.95 15.21 9.23
C ASN A 68 2.05 13.99 8.95
N ASN A 69 1.52 13.85 7.73
CA ASN A 69 0.70 12.69 7.37
C ASN A 69 1.53 11.39 7.30
N LEU A 70 2.75 11.48 6.75
CA LEU A 70 3.72 10.38 6.65
C LEU A 70 4.22 9.92 8.03
N ASP A 71 4.54 10.86 8.92
CA ASP A 71 5.16 10.58 10.22
C ASP A 71 4.15 10.22 11.32
N ALA A 72 2.88 10.59 11.15
CA ALA A 72 1.87 10.35 12.17
C ALA A 72 1.72 8.85 12.47
N GLU A 73 1.81 8.49 13.74
CA GLU A 73 1.64 7.11 14.18
C GLU A 73 0.20 6.62 14.03
N ARG A 74 -0.78 7.54 14.08
CA ARG A 74 -2.23 7.24 14.05
C ARG A 74 -3.02 8.38 13.43
N GLY A 75 -4.15 8.03 12.82
CA GLY A 75 -5.19 8.97 12.39
C GLY A 75 -4.92 9.66 11.06
N SER A 76 -3.71 9.57 10.53
CA SER A 76 -3.38 10.00 9.16
C SER A 76 -3.81 8.99 8.11
N ASP A 77 -3.96 9.43 6.86
CA ASP A 77 -4.28 8.56 5.73
C ASP A 77 -3.24 7.45 5.58
N ILE A 78 -1.96 7.77 5.74
CA ILE A 78 -0.85 6.80 5.65
C ILE A 78 -0.91 5.77 6.78
N SER A 79 -1.11 6.19 8.02
CA SER A 79 -1.19 5.26 9.16
C SER A 79 -2.43 4.35 9.06
N ILE A 80 -3.56 4.88 8.56
CA ILE A 80 -4.77 4.11 8.26
C ILE A 80 -4.50 3.08 7.16
N MET A 81 -3.83 3.48 6.07
CA MET A 81 -3.46 2.59 4.97
C MET A 81 -2.60 1.43 5.46
N LEU A 82 -1.48 1.71 6.13
CA LEU A 82 -0.55 0.69 6.61
C LEU A 82 -1.22 -0.23 7.64
N GLY A 83 -2.05 0.33 8.52
CA GLY A 83 -2.81 -0.44 9.50
C GLY A 83 -3.82 -1.39 8.85
N THR A 84 -4.57 -0.90 7.86
CA THR A 84 -5.58 -1.68 7.14
C THR A 84 -4.95 -2.75 6.24
N MET A 85 -3.85 -2.44 5.55
CA MET A 85 -3.05 -3.42 4.81
C MET A 85 -2.60 -4.55 5.73
N ARG A 86 -2.04 -4.22 6.90
CA ARG A 86 -1.56 -5.22 7.87
C ARG A 86 -2.70 -6.11 8.39
N ILE A 87 -3.84 -5.53 8.76
CA ILE A 87 -5.01 -6.28 9.25
C ILE A 87 -5.53 -7.22 8.15
N LEU A 88 -5.67 -6.71 6.92
CA LEU A 88 -6.16 -7.52 5.81
C LEU A 88 -5.19 -8.67 5.50
N SER A 89 -3.87 -8.46 5.53
CA SER A 89 -2.87 -9.53 5.38
C SER A 89 -3.08 -10.67 6.38
N THR A 90 -3.41 -10.35 7.63
CA THR A 90 -3.66 -11.39 8.66
C THR A 90 -4.94 -12.17 8.44
N SER A 91 -5.92 -11.61 7.71
CA SER A 91 -7.19 -12.29 7.43
C SER A 91 -7.10 -13.35 6.32
N PHE A 92 -6.01 -13.39 5.56
CA PHE A 92 -5.72 -14.46 4.60
C PHE A 92 -5.07 -15.71 5.23
N SER A 93 -4.85 -15.71 6.55
CA SER A 93 -4.15 -16.79 7.24
C SER A 93 -5.10 -17.82 7.87
N ASP A 94 -5.13 -19.04 7.31
CA ASP A 94 -5.69 -20.24 7.97
C ASP A 94 -4.69 -20.93 8.91
N SER A 95 -3.41 -20.67 8.69
CA SER A 95 -2.29 -21.07 9.53
C SER A 95 -1.36 -19.86 9.69
N VAL A 96 -0.53 -19.84 10.74
CA VAL A 96 0.19 -18.64 11.18
C VAL A 96 1.06 -17.99 10.09
N ILE A 97 1.45 -18.66 9.00
CA ILE A 97 2.21 -18.00 7.91
C ILE A 97 2.03 -18.70 6.54
N SER A 98 0.98 -18.38 5.78
CA SER A 98 0.90 -18.78 4.35
C SER A 98 1.87 -17.95 3.50
N LYS A 99 2.28 -18.46 2.33
CA LYS A 99 3.14 -17.72 1.37
C LYS A 99 2.53 -16.35 1.04
N THR A 100 1.22 -16.32 0.78
CA THR A 100 0.44 -15.09 0.54
C THR A 100 0.53 -14.12 1.72
N THR A 101 0.33 -14.59 2.96
CA THR A 101 0.45 -13.73 4.15
C THR A 101 1.85 -13.11 4.24
N ARG A 102 2.93 -13.86 3.94
CA ARG A 102 4.31 -13.31 3.92
C ARG A 102 4.49 -12.25 2.84
N GLU A 103 4.04 -12.52 1.63
CA GLU A 103 4.16 -11.57 0.51
C GLU A 103 3.43 -10.26 0.80
N LEU A 104 2.21 -10.35 1.33
CA LEU A 104 1.44 -9.17 1.73
C LEU A 104 2.11 -8.39 2.87
N GLN A 105 2.66 -9.10 3.87
CA GLN A 105 3.40 -8.46 4.96
C GLN A 105 4.69 -7.80 4.48
N LEU A 106 5.45 -8.46 3.61
CA LEU A 106 6.68 -7.92 3.04
C LEU A 106 6.40 -6.68 2.19
N ALA A 107 5.38 -6.72 1.33
CA ALA A 107 4.94 -5.56 0.57
C ALA A 107 4.54 -4.41 1.49
N THR A 108 3.77 -4.68 2.56
CA THR A 108 3.38 -3.66 3.55
C THR A 108 4.61 -3.04 4.25
N LEU A 109 5.62 -3.84 4.59
CA LEU A 109 6.86 -3.36 5.18
C LEU A 109 7.64 -2.47 4.20
N LYS A 110 7.71 -2.86 2.93
CA LYS A 110 8.39 -2.09 1.89
C LYS A 110 7.70 -0.76 1.61
N VAL A 111 6.36 -0.72 1.59
CA VAL A 111 5.60 0.55 1.52
C VAL A 111 5.95 1.46 2.71
N LYS A 112 5.97 0.92 3.93
CA LYS A 112 6.32 1.69 5.12
C LYS A 112 7.75 2.25 5.04
N GLU A 113 8.70 1.43 4.62
CA GLU A 113 10.11 1.81 4.47
C GLU A 113 10.26 2.96 3.47
N SER A 114 9.73 2.80 2.25
CA SER A 114 9.79 3.84 1.21
C SER A 114 9.11 5.14 1.64
N LEU A 115 7.94 5.10 2.30
CA LEU A 115 7.28 6.31 2.80
C LEU A 115 8.05 7.01 3.93
N SER A 116 8.79 6.24 4.74
CA SER A 116 9.65 6.80 5.79
C SER A 116 10.86 7.52 5.19
N LEU A 117 11.46 6.94 4.13
CA LEU A 117 12.55 7.58 3.38
C LEU A 117 12.07 8.83 2.65
N MET A 118 10.90 8.77 2.02
CA MET A 118 10.25 9.95 1.43
C MET A 118 10.09 11.10 2.44
N SER A 119 9.61 10.82 3.66
CA SER A 119 9.52 11.84 4.72
C SER A 119 10.88 12.45 5.08
N LEU A 120 11.92 11.60 5.17
CA LEU A 120 13.28 12.06 5.44
C LEU A 120 13.80 13.00 4.35
N ASP A 121 13.62 12.64 3.08
CA ASP A 121 14.06 13.45 1.94
C ASP A 121 13.29 14.77 1.83
N LEU A 122 11.98 14.77 2.10
CA LEU A 122 11.18 16.01 2.15
C LEU A 122 11.72 16.98 3.21
N LYS A 123 12.08 16.48 4.41
CA LYS A 123 12.69 17.31 5.47
C LYS A 123 14.06 17.88 5.06
N GLN A 124 14.79 17.17 4.20
CA GLN A 124 16.08 17.58 3.68
C GLN A 124 15.99 18.40 2.40
N SER A 125 14.78 18.69 1.91
CA SER A 125 14.54 19.35 0.61
C SER A 125 15.09 18.56 -0.58
N ASN A 126 15.28 17.25 -0.42
CA ASN A 126 15.77 16.35 -1.45
C ASN A 126 14.60 15.81 -2.29
N TYR A 127 13.93 16.71 -3.00
CA TYR A 127 12.70 16.38 -3.73
C TYR A 127 12.84 15.29 -4.80
N PRO A 128 13.96 15.19 -5.55
CA PRO A 128 14.14 14.08 -6.50
C PRO A 128 14.07 12.70 -5.82
N GLU A 129 14.72 12.54 -4.67
CA GLU A 129 14.69 11.25 -3.96
C GLU A 129 13.39 11.02 -3.19
N ALA A 130 12.74 12.08 -2.71
CA ALA A 130 11.37 11.98 -2.20
C ALA A 130 10.41 11.43 -3.27
N LEU A 131 10.52 11.90 -4.53
CA LEU A 131 9.74 11.37 -5.65
C LEU A 131 10.14 9.95 -6.03
N HIS A 132 11.43 9.59 -5.94
CA HIS A 132 11.89 8.22 -6.14
C HIS A 132 11.23 7.26 -5.14
N HIS A 133 11.32 7.55 -3.83
CA HIS A 133 10.74 6.72 -2.79
C HIS A 133 9.21 6.72 -2.79
N TYR A 134 8.57 7.81 -3.23
CA TYR A 134 7.14 7.81 -3.53
C TYR A 134 6.77 6.76 -4.59
N ASN A 135 7.51 6.73 -5.71
CA ASN A 135 7.28 5.76 -6.78
C ASN A 135 7.55 4.31 -6.33
N GLU A 136 8.58 4.09 -5.49
CA GLU A 136 8.80 2.78 -4.87
C GLU A 136 7.63 2.37 -3.98
N ALA A 137 7.10 3.28 -3.15
CA ALA A 137 5.94 3.00 -2.32
C ALA A 137 4.73 2.59 -3.18
N LEU A 138 4.45 3.32 -4.26
CA LEU A 138 3.38 2.96 -5.21
C LEU A 138 3.59 1.57 -5.82
N TYR A 139 4.81 1.24 -6.23
CA TYR A 139 5.15 -0.08 -6.79
C TYR A 139 4.86 -1.21 -5.80
N TYR A 140 5.23 -1.05 -4.53
CA TYR A 140 4.96 -2.06 -3.51
C TYR A 140 3.47 -2.14 -3.12
N ILE A 141 2.72 -1.04 -3.24
CA ILE A 141 1.26 -1.08 -3.11
C ILE A 141 0.65 -1.90 -4.27
N ASP A 142 1.13 -1.73 -5.50
CA ASP A 142 0.64 -2.52 -6.64
C ASP A 142 0.98 -4.01 -6.50
N ILE A 143 2.15 -4.35 -5.93
CA ILE A 143 2.47 -5.73 -5.52
C ILE A 143 1.43 -6.24 -4.51
N TYR A 144 1.19 -5.49 -3.43
CA TYR A 144 0.25 -5.86 -2.39
C TYR A 144 -1.15 -6.12 -2.96
N VAL A 145 -1.66 -5.20 -3.77
CA VAL A 145 -2.98 -5.29 -4.40
C VAL A 145 -3.05 -6.49 -5.35
N GLY A 146 -1.99 -6.73 -6.13
CA GLY A 146 -1.89 -7.86 -7.03
C GLY A 146 -1.98 -9.21 -6.32
N VAL A 147 -1.26 -9.36 -5.20
CA VAL A 147 -1.26 -10.57 -4.35
C VAL A 147 -2.61 -10.72 -3.66
N ALA A 148 -3.14 -9.65 -3.07
CA ALA A 148 -4.42 -9.69 -2.36
C ALA A 148 -5.58 -10.07 -3.31
N ASN A 149 -5.62 -9.48 -4.51
CA ASN A 149 -6.66 -9.79 -5.50
C ASN A 149 -6.57 -11.20 -6.07
N ALA A 150 -5.39 -11.83 -6.05
CA ALA A 150 -5.21 -13.23 -6.42
C ALA A 150 -5.77 -14.18 -5.35
N ALA A 151 -5.65 -13.78 -4.08
CA ALA A 151 -6.14 -14.55 -2.93
C ALA A 151 -7.62 -14.29 -2.59
N LEU A 152 -8.17 -13.16 -3.03
CA LEU A 152 -9.57 -12.80 -2.79
C LEU A 152 -10.55 -13.62 -3.64
N PRO A 153 -11.76 -13.89 -3.12
CA PRO A 153 -12.87 -14.41 -3.90
C PRO A 153 -13.13 -13.58 -5.18
N MET A 154 -13.62 -14.23 -6.24
CA MET A 154 -13.79 -13.61 -7.57
C MET A 154 -14.62 -12.31 -7.55
N ASN A 155 -15.58 -12.19 -6.64
CA ASN A 155 -16.47 -11.04 -6.46
C ASN A 155 -15.87 -9.89 -5.62
N MET A 156 -14.71 -10.09 -5.01
CA MET A 156 -13.99 -9.09 -4.21
C MET A 156 -12.77 -8.58 -4.97
N LYS A 157 -12.57 -7.25 -4.98
CA LYS A 157 -11.48 -6.60 -5.71
C LYS A 157 -11.04 -5.31 -5.05
N ILE A 158 -9.74 -5.21 -4.83
CA ILE A 158 -9.04 -4.01 -4.38
C ILE A 158 -8.53 -3.29 -5.63
N LYS A 159 -8.79 -1.98 -5.69
CA LYS A 159 -8.18 -1.08 -6.68
C LYS A 159 -6.89 -0.51 -6.11
N GLY A 160 -5.82 -0.50 -6.91
CA GLY A 160 -4.56 0.12 -6.56
C GLY A 160 -4.61 1.64 -6.63
N PRO A 161 -3.51 2.31 -6.25
CA PRO A 161 -3.33 3.76 -6.31
C PRO A 161 -3.17 4.29 -7.73
N LYS A 162 -3.52 3.54 -8.78
CA LYS A 162 -3.80 4.10 -10.13
C LYS A 162 -5.25 3.88 -10.57
N GLY A 163 -6.11 3.41 -9.66
CA GLY A 163 -7.49 3.02 -9.97
C GLY A 163 -7.63 1.67 -10.67
N GLU A 164 -6.51 1.02 -11.01
CA GLU A 164 -6.47 -0.25 -11.72
C GLU A 164 -6.70 -1.44 -10.78
N THR A 165 -7.33 -2.51 -11.30
CA THR A 165 -7.44 -3.80 -10.61
C THR A 165 -6.40 -4.75 -11.17
N VAL A 166 -5.25 -4.87 -10.49
CA VAL A 166 -4.21 -5.84 -10.85
C VAL A 166 -4.52 -7.17 -10.15
N ARG A 167 -4.50 -8.27 -10.89
CA ARG A 167 -4.45 -9.64 -10.35
C ARG A 167 -3.15 -10.27 -10.82
N ARG A 168 -2.23 -10.55 -9.90
CA ARG A 168 -1.02 -11.31 -10.25
C ARG A 168 -1.36 -12.79 -10.29
N ARG A 169 -0.90 -13.50 -11.33
CA ARG A 169 -0.89 -14.97 -11.33
C ARG A 169 0.46 -15.44 -10.78
N ASP A 170 0.52 -16.65 -10.21
CA ASP A 170 1.74 -17.22 -9.61
C ASP A 170 2.97 -17.18 -10.56
N GLU A 171 2.74 -17.16 -11.87
CA GLU A 171 3.77 -17.08 -12.92
C GLU A 171 4.52 -15.73 -12.97
N ASP A 172 3.94 -14.64 -12.44
CA ASP A 172 4.54 -13.30 -12.46
C ASP A 172 5.55 -13.08 -11.31
N VAL A 173 5.50 -13.91 -10.25
CA VAL A 173 6.41 -13.82 -9.09
C VAL A 173 7.77 -14.45 -9.41
N VAL A 174 7.80 -15.45 -10.30
CA VAL A 174 9.03 -16.18 -10.66
C VAL A 174 9.98 -15.33 -11.52
N LYS A 175 9.48 -14.29 -12.21
CA LYS A 175 10.33 -13.45 -13.07
C LYS A 175 11.08 -12.34 -12.31
N SER A 176 10.66 -11.94 -11.11
CA SER A 176 11.35 -10.89 -10.34
C SER A 176 12.50 -11.39 -9.47
N GLU A 177 12.64 -12.70 -9.27
CA GLU A 177 13.79 -13.29 -8.54
C GLU A 177 14.94 -13.73 -9.47
N GLY A 178 14.80 -13.54 -10.79
CA GLY A 178 15.69 -14.08 -11.81
C GLY A 178 16.55 -13.07 -12.57
N SER A 179 16.84 -11.90 -12.00
CA SER A 179 17.78 -10.94 -12.61
C SER A 179 18.58 -10.20 -11.54
N PHE A 180 19.52 -10.94 -10.95
CA PHE A 180 20.78 -10.36 -10.45
C PHE A 180 21.83 -10.48 -11.54
#